data_AF-A0A970QIJ2-F1
#
_entry.id   AF-A0A970QIJ2-F1
#
_cell.length_a   1.000
_cell.length_b   1.000
_cell.length_c   1.000
_cell.angle_alpha   90.00
_cell.angle_beta   90.00
_cell.angle_gamma   90.00
#
_symmetry.space_group_name_H-M   'P 1'
#
loop_
_entity.id
_entity.type
_entity.pdbx_description
1 polymer ?
#
loop_
_entity_poly.entity_id
_entity_poly.type
_entity_poly.pdbx_seq_one_letter_code
_entity_poly.pdbx_strand_id
1 'polypeptide(L)'
;MLLLPRFGKRLAMDSKYIASFAGRKNKLKQSDGRRETDADLGMKKYHGVHPDGTAWEKVVKCFGFKLHLIVDATHDLPVCYHVTAASAADITEGHQLVQKLAQEQPALIETCEDLSADKGYDDSKMIHKLMDPPYRIKPVIDNRHLWRDEKERNLPGHPAVYDNERGEVFCYAAKDGKKRQMSCDGYERSRNSLRKKCPVKAYGIAHPSYGLCPHQGGIRILLATDPRIFTAVDRSSYKFDRNMIFGHRSNA
;
A
#
# COMPACT_ATOMS: atom_id res chain seq x y z
N MET A 1 14.00 -1.20 31.16
CA MET A 1 14.32 -1.93 29.93
C MET A 1 12.99 -2.32 29.28
N LEU A 2 12.74 -1.90 28.02
CA LEU A 2 11.56 -2.35 27.29
C LEU A 2 11.79 -3.80 26.84
N LEU A 3 10.82 -4.70 27.10
CA LEU A 3 10.95 -6.14 26.81
C LEU A 3 11.13 -6.43 25.31
N LEU A 4 10.44 -5.68 24.45
CA LEU A 4 10.56 -5.73 22.99
C LEU A 4 10.72 -4.30 22.43
N PRO A 5 11.96 -3.84 22.21
CA PRO A 5 12.20 -2.51 21.66
C PRO A 5 11.52 -2.34 20.30
N ARG A 6 10.78 -1.24 20.12
CA ARG A 6 10.05 -0.91 18.87
C ARG A 6 8.87 -1.81 18.52
N PHE A 7 8.42 -2.68 19.43
CA PHE A 7 7.18 -3.42 19.25
C PHE A 7 6.01 -2.47 18.93
N GLY A 8 5.19 -2.82 17.94
CA GLY A 8 4.03 -2.05 17.51
C GLY A 8 4.35 -0.85 16.61
N LYS A 9 5.63 -0.50 16.43
CA LYS A 9 6.01 0.68 15.63
C LYS A 9 5.77 0.49 14.14
N ARG A 10 5.91 -0.74 13.65
CA ARG A 10 5.71 -1.10 12.25
C ARG A 10 4.78 -2.28 12.19
N LEU A 11 3.59 -2.07 11.66
CA LEU A 11 2.60 -3.12 11.48
C LEU A 11 2.56 -3.57 10.02
N ALA A 12 2.29 -4.85 9.79
CA ALA A 12 2.02 -5.37 8.47
C ALA A 12 0.69 -6.12 8.47
N MET A 13 -0.09 -5.98 7.40
CA MET A 13 -1.38 -6.65 7.22
C MET A 13 -1.32 -7.56 5.99
N ASP A 14 -1.82 -8.77 6.16
CA ASP A 14 -1.92 -9.76 5.09
C ASP A 14 -3.13 -10.69 5.31
N SER A 15 -3.37 -11.58 4.35
CA SER A 15 -4.29 -12.70 4.52
C SER A 15 -3.75 -13.99 3.90
N LYS A 16 -4.15 -15.13 4.48
CA LYS A 16 -3.75 -16.46 4.02
C LYS A 16 -4.94 -17.41 4.00
N TYR A 17 -5.07 -18.15 2.91
CA TYR A 17 -6.05 -19.25 2.84
C TYR A 17 -5.68 -20.38 3.81
N ILE A 18 -6.69 -20.91 4.48
CA ILE A 18 -6.62 -22.14 5.28
C ILE A 18 -7.56 -23.14 4.62
N ALA A 19 -7.00 -24.20 4.04
CA ALA A 19 -7.80 -25.23 3.39
C ALA A 19 -8.64 -25.97 4.44
N SER A 20 -9.92 -26.17 4.12
CA SER A 20 -10.80 -27.06 4.86
C SER A 20 -10.34 -28.51 4.67
N PHE A 21 -10.58 -29.37 5.65
CA PHE A 21 -10.36 -30.81 5.48
C PHE A 21 -11.30 -31.40 4.42
N ALA A 22 -12.46 -30.78 4.21
CA ALA A 22 -13.36 -31.12 3.11
C ALA A 22 -12.89 -30.50 1.79
N GLY A 23 -13.04 -31.23 0.68
CA GLY A 23 -12.72 -30.71 -0.65
C GLY A 23 -13.80 -29.79 -1.25
N ARG A 24 -15.01 -29.76 -0.65
CA ARG A 24 -16.17 -28.98 -1.13
C ARG A 24 -17.29 -28.95 -0.10
N LYS A 25 -18.25 -28.05 -0.32
CA LYS A 25 -19.49 -27.97 0.47
C LYS A 25 -20.28 -29.27 0.39
N ASN A 26 -20.68 -29.79 1.54
CA ASN A 26 -21.54 -30.97 1.62
C ASN A 26 -22.95 -30.63 1.09
N LYS A 27 -23.55 -31.54 0.32
CA LYS A 27 -24.91 -31.39 -0.21
C LYS A 27 -25.98 -31.69 0.84
N LEU A 28 -25.66 -32.52 1.83
CA LEU A 28 -26.55 -32.83 2.93
C LEU A 28 -26.64 -31.61 3.87
N LYS A 29 -27.85 -31.11 4.09
CA LYS A 29 -28.10 -29.93 4.94
C LYS A 29 -28.37 -30.28 6.41
N GLN A 30 -28.64 -31.55 6.71
CA GLN A 30 -28.87 -31.99 8.08
C GLN A 30 -27.58 -31.87 8.90
N SER A 31 -27.69 -31.24 10.08
CA SER A 31 -26.58 -31.07 11.02
C SER A 31 -26.18 -32.43 11.61
N ASP A 32 -24.88 -32.73 11.55
CA ASP A 32 -24.28 -33.94 12.14
C ASP A 32 -23.13 -33.63 13.11
N GLY A 33 -22.84 -32.34 13.35
CA GLY A 33 -21.78 -31.87 14.24
C GLY A 33 -20.34 -32.13 13.78
N ARG A 34 -20.12 -32.68 12.57
CA ARG A 34 -18.80 -33.11 12.09
C ARG A 34 -18.24 -32.26 10.94
N ARG A 35 -18.95 -31.21 10.53
CA ARG A 35 -18.69 -30.47 9.29
C ARG A 35 -18.21 -29.05 9.56
N GLU A 36 -17.30 -28.60 8.70
CA GLU A 36 -16.90 -27.20 8.56
C GLU A 36 -17.99 -26.44 7.78
N THR A 37 -19.10 -26.10 8.44
CA THR A 37 -20.27 -25.47 7.79
C THR A 37 -20.03 -24.06 7.28
N ASP A 38 -19.02 -23.40 7.84
CA ASP A 38 -18.70 -22.00 7.59
C ASP A 38 -17.65 -21.84 6.47
N ALA A 39 -17.08 -22.96 6.01
CA ALA A 39 -16.15 -22.99 4.89
C ALA A 39 -16.88 -22.79 3.55
N ASP A 40 -16.25 -22.03 2.66
CA ASP A 40 -16.74 -21.83 1.30
C ASP A 40 -15.61 -21.72 0.28
N LEU A 41 -15.97 -21.45 -0.98
CA LEU A 41 -15.01 -21.34 -2.08
C LEU A 41 -14.51 -19.89 -2.21
N GLY A 42 -13.27 -19.66 -1.83
CA GLY A 42 -12.51 -18.45 -2.14
C GLY A 42 -11.74 -18.56 -3.45
N MET A 43 -11.61 -17.43 -4.16
CA MET A 43 -10.81 -17.32 -5.37
C MET A 43 -10.00 -16.02 -5.35
N LYS A 44 -8.69 -16.10 -5.59
CA LYS A 44 -7.80 -14.93 -5.79
C LYS A 44 -7.23 -14.99 -7.19
N LYS A 45 -7.50 -13.96 -7.99
CA LYS A 45 -6.94 -13.81 -9.33
C LYS A 45 -5.70 -12.93 -9.26
N TYR A 46 -4.61 -13.43 -9.78
CA TYR A 46 -3.39 -12.69 -10.02
C TYR A 46 -3.28 -12.46 -11.51
N HIS A 47 -2.88 -11.26 -11.89
CA HIS A 47 -2.57 -10.95 -13.27
C HIS A 47 -1.40 -9.97 -13.31
N GLY A 48 -0.72 -9.92 -14.44
CA GLY A 48 0.40 -9.05 -14.66
C GLY A 48 0.83 -9.06 -16.12
N VAL A 49 1.92 -8.37 -16.40
CA VAL A 49 2.55 -8.32 -17.72
C VAL A 49 4.01 -8.72 -17.52
N HIS A 50 4.48 -9.68 -18.31
CA HIS A 50 5.87 -10.10 -18.35
C HIS A 50 6.77 -8.99 -18.91
N PRO A 51 8.10 -9.05 -18.69
CA PRO A 51 9.03 -8.08 -19.25
C PRO A 51 8.98 -7.97 -20.79
N ASP A 52 8.56 -9.04 -21.47
CA ASP A 52 8.38 -9.10 -22.93
C ASP A 52 7.04 -8.50 -23.41
N GLY A 53 6.20 -8.01 -22.50
CA GLY A 53 4.89 -7.42 -22.80
C GLY A 53 3.73 -8.41 -22.78
N THR A 54 3.97 -9.71 -22.54
CA THR A 54 2.92 -10.73 -22.53
C THR A 54 2.11 -10.68 -21.23
N ALA A 55 0.78 -10.58 -21.32
CA ALA A 55 -0.10 -10.62 -20.15
C ALA A 55 -0.23 -12.05 -19.60
N TRP A 56 -0.28 -12.20 -18.27
CA TRP A 56 -0.53 -13.49 -17.61
C TRP A 56 -1.65 -13.38 -16.58
N GLU A 57 -2.37 -14.49 -16.36
CA GLU A 57 -3.36 -14.65 -15.30
C GLU A 57 -3.11 -15.98 -14.55
N LYS A 58 -3.21 -15.95 -13.23
CA LYS A 58 -3.20 -17.13 -12.35
C LYS A 58 -4.38 -17.04 -11.40
N VAL A 59 -5.22 -18.07 -11.37
CA VAL A 59 -6.33 -18.17 -10.42
C VAL A 59 -5.99 -19.17 -9.33
N VAL A 60 -5.96 -18.71 -8.08
CA VAL A 60 -5.83 -19.56 -6.90
C VAL A 60 -7.20 -19.77 -6.29
N LYS A 61 -7.58 -21.03 -6.06
CA LYS A 61 -8.86 -21.40 -5.44
C LYS A 61 -8.61 -22.10 -4.11
N CYS A 62 -9.46 -21.84 -3.13
CA CYS A 62 -9.43 -22.52 -1.84
C CYS A 62 -10.85 -22.79 -1.39
N PHE A 63 -11.18 -24.05 -1.11
CA PHE A 63 -12.36 -24.35 -0.30
C PHE A 63 -11.93 -24.41 1.17
N GLY A 64 -12.50 -23.55 2.01
CA GLY A 64 -12.08 -23.44 3.41
C GLY A 64 -12.31 -22.05 3.98
N PHE A 65 -11.27 -21.56 4.65
CA PHE A 65 -11.26 -20.33 5.42
C PHE A 65 -10.15 -19.39 4.92
N LYS A 66 -10.16 -18.18 5.46
CA LYS A 66 -9.10 -17.20 5.28
C LYS A 66 -8.75 -16.56 6.62
N LEU A 67 -7.48 -16.63 6.98
CA LEU A 67 -6.91 -15.88 8.09
C LEU A 67 -6.55 -14.49 7.58
N HIS A 68 -7.04 -13.45 8.24
CA HIS A 68 -6.60 -12.07 8.04
C HIS A 68 -5.87 -11.65 9.30
N LEU A 69 -4.70 -11.04 9.18
CA LEU A 69 -3.88 -10.72 10.35
C LEU A 69 -3.13 -9.40 10.20
N ILE A 70 -2.91 -8.76 11.34
CA ILE A 70 -1.94 -7.68 11.55
C ILE A 70 -0.83 -8.23 12.44
N VAL A 71 0.42 -8.01 12.03
CA VAL A 71 1.62 -8.43 12.76
C VAL A 71 2.50 -7.23 13.08
N ASP A 72 3.27 -7.30 14.18
CA ASP A 72 4.44 -6.46 14.36
C ASP A 72 5.55 -6.95 13.42
N ALA A 73 5.88 -6.13 12.42
CA ALA A 73 6.85 -6.48 11.38
C ALA A 73 8.32 -6.38 11.86
N THR A 74 8.57 -6.08 13.13
CA THR A 74 9.92 -6.05 13.69
C THR A 74 10.28 -7.40 14.34
N HIS A 75 9.31 -8.04 14.98
CA HIS A 75 9.49 -9.29 15.72
C HIS A 75 8.66 -10.46 15.14
N ASP A 76 7.93 -10.22 14.04
CA ASP A 76 7.07 -11.20 13.36
C ASP A 76 5.97 -11.79 14.27
N LEU A 77 5.44 -10.98 15.19
CA LEU A 77 4.42 -11.39 16.16
C LEU A 77 3.02 -10.94 15.74
N PRO A 78 2.01 -11.82 15.70
CA PRO A 78 0.63 -11.42 15.43
C PRO A 78 0.08 -10.58 16.58
N VAL A 79 -0.55 -9.45 16.23
CA VAL A 79 -1.16 -8.52 17.20
C VAL A 79 -2.68 -8.45 17.07
N CYS A 80 -3.23 -8.77 15.90
CA CYS A 80 -4.67 -8.85 15.68
C CYS A 80 -4.97 -9.81 14.52
N TYR A 81 -6.06 -10.57 14.57
CA TYR A 81 -6.46 -11.44 13.48
C TYR A 81 -7.98 -11.69 13.47
N HIS A 82 -8.48 -12.13 12.31
CA HIS A 82 -9.81 -12.67 12.05
C HIS A 82 -9.69 -13.96 11.23
N VAL A 83 -10.58 -14.91 11.46
CA VAL A 83 -10.77 -16.07 10.57
C VAL A 83 -12.17 -15.98 9.97
N THR A 84 -12.23 -16.01 8.64
CA THR A 84 -13.49 -15.91 7.89
C THR A 84 -13.62 -17.09 6.93
N ALA A 85 -14.78 -17.23 6.29
CA ALA A 85 -14.93 -18.02 5.09
C ALA A 85 -13.90 -17.59 4.01
N ALA A 86 -13.46 -18.51 3.14
CA ALA A 86 -12.44 -18.24 2.14
C ALA A 86 -12.83 -17.13 1.15
N SER A 87 -14.12 -16.97 0.86
CA SER A 87 -14.61 -15.95 -0.07
C SER A 87 -14.51 -14.50 0.44
N ALA A 88 -14.28 -14.29 1.74
CA ALA A 88 -14.24 -12.95 2.32
C ALA A 88 -13.17 -12.06 1.67
N ALA A 89 -13.51 -10.81 1.39
CA ALA A 89 -12.63 -9.87 0.71
C ALA A 89 -11.59 -9.28 1.68
N ASP A 90 -10.31 -9.32 1.27
CA ASP A 90 -9.16 -8.85 2.04
C ASP A 90 -9.37 -7.39 2.51
N ILE A 91 -9.82 -6.50 1.62
CA ILE A 91 -10.05 -5.09 1.96
C ILE A 91 -11.14 -4.88 3.02
N THR A 92 -12.24 -5.64 2.96
CA THR A 92 -13.36 -5.51 3.91
C THR A 92 -12.91 -5.93 5.30
N GLU A 93 -12.21 -7.06 5.39
CA GLU A 93 -11.68 -7.58 6.66
C GLU A 93 -10.53 -6.74 7.20
N GLY A 94 -9.68 -6.18 6.32
CA GLY A 94 -8.65 -5.22 6.72
C GLY A 94 -9.22 -4.01 7.43
N HIS A 95 -10.35 -3.47 6.94
CA HIS A 95 -11.04 -2.35 7.62
C HIS A 95 -11.51 -2.74 9.02
N GLN A 96 -12.07 -3.94 9.17
CA GLN A 96 -12.52 -4.44 10.47
C GLN A 96 -11.33 -4.69 11.42
N LEU A 97 -10.23 -5.25 10.92
CA LEU A 97 -9.02 -5.50 11.71
C LEU A 97 -8.41 -4.21 12.28
N VAL A 98 -8.35 -3.13 11.50
CA VAL A 98 -7.87 -1.82 11.99
C VAL A 98 -8.77 -1.28 13.10
N GLN A 99 -10.09 -1.44 12.98
CA GLN A 99 -11.04 -1.04 14.02
C GLN A 99 -10.89 -1.88 15.28
N LYS A 100 -10.82 -3.20 15.12
CA LYS A 100 -10.62 -4.14 16.23
C LYS A 100 -9.31 -3.85 16.96
N LEU A 101 -8.21 -3.63 16.24
CA LEU A 101 -6.92 -3.26 16.82
C LEU A 101 -7.02 -1.98 17.65
N ALA A 102 -7.73 -0.96 17.15
CA ALA A 102 -7.93 0.28 17.90
C ALA A 102 -8.80 0.13 19.16
N GLN A 103 -9.79 -0.76 19.12
CA GLN A 103 -10.66 -1.03 20.25
C GLN A 103 -9.95 -1.87 21.32
N GLU A 104 -9.26 -2.93 20.92
CA GLU A 104 -8.66 -3.90 21.85
C GLU A 104 -7.25 -3.49 22.29
N GLN A 105 -6.50 -2.78 21.45
CA GLN A 105 -5.10 -2.42 21.68
C GLN A 105 -4.79 -0.97 21.28
N PRO A 106 -5.47 0.03 21.88
CA PRO A 106 -5.30 1.45 21.53
C PRO A 106 -3.84 1.93 21.66
N ALA A 107 -3.07 1.39 22.61
CA ALA A 107 -1.65 1.70 22.79
C ALA A 107 -0.79 1.36 21.55
N LEU A 108 -1.18 0.35 20.77
CA LEU A 108 -0.51 0.05 19.50
C LEU A 108 -0.85 1.09 18.43
N ILE A 109 -2.08 1.59 18.38
CA ILE A 109 -2.46 2.66 17.46
C ILE A 109 -1.67 3.94 17.77
N GLU A 110 -1.54 4.30 19.04
CA GLU A 110 -0.81 5.50 19.47
C GLU A 110 0.68 5.46 19.11
N THR A 111 1.27 4.25 19.12
CA THR A 111 2.71 4.09 18.91
C THR A 111 3.07 3.74 17.47
N CYS A 112 2.14 3.20 16.68
CA CYS A 112 2.34 2.77 15.30
C CYS A 112 2.72 3.94 14.39
N GLU A 113 3.81 3.77 13.65
CA GLU A 113 4.31 4.79 12.73
C GLU A 113 3.86 4.52 11.29
N ASP A 114 3.89 3.25 10.88
CA ASP A 114 3.45 2.82 9.56
C ASP A 114 2.80 1.43 9.58
N LEU A 115 1.84 1.27 8.66
CA LEU A 115 1.18 -0.01 8.37
C LEU A 115 1.41 -0.35 6.90
N SER A 116 2.04 -1.49 6.64
CA SER A 116 2.29 -2.01 5.30
C SER A 116 1.27 -3.08 4.89
N ALA A 117 0.86 -3.10 3.63
CA ALA A 117 -0.04 -4.13 3.11
C ALA A 117 0.13 -4.33 1.58
N ASP A 118 -0.35 -5.46 1.07
CA ASP A 118 -0.35 -5.73 -0.37
C ASP A 118 -1.40 -4.90 -1.13
N LYS A 119 -1.35 -4.96 -2.47
CA LYS A 119 -2.29 -4.25 -3.35
C LYS A 119 -3.77 -4.65 -3.18
N GLY A 120 -4.06 -5.76 -2.51
CA GLY A 120 -5.42 -6.15 -2.15
C GLY A 120 -6.06 -5.19 -1.14
N TYR A 121 -5.26 -4.43 -0.40
CA TYR A 121 -5.70 -3.44 0.59
C TYR A 121 -5.66 -1.99 0.07
N ASP A 122 -5.31 -1.77 -1.20
CA ASP A 122 -5.28 -0.43 -1.80
C ASP A 122 -6.70 0.07 -2.12
N ASP A 123 -7.21 0.86 -1.19
CA ASP A 123 -8.50 1.52 -1.22
C ASP A 123 -8.35 2.91 -0.60
N SER A 124 -8.93 3.93 -1.23
CA SER A 124 -8.86 5.30 -0.74
C SER A 124 -9.42 5.42 0.68
N LYS A 125 -10.49 4.69 1.02
CA LYS A 125 -11.08 4.77 2.36
C LYS A 125 -10.15 4.18 3.41
N MET A 126 -9.47 3.07 3.11
CA MET A 126 -8.45 2.49 3.99
C MET A 126 -7.30 3.46 4.23
N ILE A 127 -6.77 4.03 3.15
CA ILE A 127 -5.65 4.97 3.21
C ILE A 127 -6.01 6.22 4.04
N HIS A 128 -7.18 6.81 3.81
CA HIS A 128 -7.69 7.93 4.61
C HIS A 128 -7.86 7.55 6.07
N LYS A 129 -8.53 6.42 6.33
CA LYS A 129 -8.74 5.92 7.68
C LYS A 129 -7.44 5.77 8.47
N LEU A 130 -6.37 5.26 7.85
CA LEU A 130 -5.07 5.14 8.52
C LEU A 130 -4.45 6.50 8.83
N MET A 131 -4.49 7.46 7.90
CA MET A 131 -3.83 8.76 8.07
C MET A 131 -4.59 9.71 9.01
N ASP A 132 -5.92 9.62 9.04
CA ASP A 132 -6.76 10.54 9.80
C ASP A 132 -6.80 10.18 11.30
N PRO A 133 -7.13 11.14 12.19
CA PRO A 133 -7.47 10.83 13.57
C PRO A 133 -8.63 9.81 13.63
N PRO A 134 -8.60 8.86 14.58
CA PRO A 134 -7.65 8.74 15.70
C PRO A 134 -6.33 8.04 15.34
N TYR A 135 -6.19 7.46 14.15
CA TYR A 135 -5.11 6.51 13.84
C TYR A 135 -3.77 7.20 13.59
N ARG A 136 -3.71 8.17 12.67
CA ARG A 136 -2.46 8.89 12.32
C ARG A 136 -1.28 7.97 11.92
N ILE A 137 -1.59 6.82 11.35
CA ILE A 137 -0.67 5.80 10.86
C ILE A 137 -0.34 6.08 9.39
N LYS A 138 0.95 5.97 9.02
CA LYS A 138 1.36 6.19 7.62
C LYS A 138 1.14 4.90 6.80
N PRO A 139 0.30 4.93 5.75
CA PRO A 139 0.09 3.75 4.92
C PRO A 139 1.29 3.50 4.01
N VAL A 140 1.75 2.25 3.96
CA VAL A 140 2.73 1.74 3.00
C VAL A 140 2.07 0.59 2.24
N ILE A 141 1.12 0.94 1.39
CA ILE A 141 0.26 -0.03 0.69
C ILE A 141 0.61 0.00 -0.80
N ASP A 142 0.98 -1.14 -1.37
CA ASP A 142 1.21 -1.26 -2.81
C ASP A 142 -0.06 -0.87 -3.59
N ASN A 143 0.06 -0.20 -4.72
CA ASN A 143 -1.11 0.29 -5.44
C ASN A 143 -1.54 -0.64 -6.57
N ARG A 144 -2.86 -0.76 -6.73
CA ARG A 144 -3.48 -1.36 -7.91
C ARG A 144 -3.30 -0.43 -9.10
N HIS A 145 -2.93 -1.02 -10.23
CA HIS A 145 -2.87 -0.33 -11.51
C HIS A 145 -4.29 -0.20 -12.10
N LEU A 146 -4.88 0.98 -11.96
CA LEU A 146 -6.22 1.34 -12.45
C LEU A 146 -6.16 2.26 -13.67
N TRP A 147 -5.02 2.91 -13.94
CA TRP A 147 -4.84 3.72 -15.13
C TRP A 147 -4.77 2.79 -16.35
N ARG A 148 -5.60 3.04 -17.36
CA ARG A 148 -5.70 2.18 -18.55
C ARG A 148 -4.72 2.59 -19.64
N ASP A 149 -4.86 3.82 -20.13
CA ASP A 149 -4.20 4.26 -21.36
C ASP A 149 -3.05 5.25 -21.10
N GLU A 150 -3.10 5.97 -19.99
CA GLU A 150 -2.14 7.01 -19.65
C GLU A 150 -1.03 6.45 -18.75
N LYS A 151 0.22 6.57 -19.19
CA LYS A 151 1.38 6.21 -18.38
C LYS A 151 1.74 7.31 -17.37
N GLU A 152 1.41 8.55 -17.71
CA GLU A 152 1.75 9.76 -16.96
C GLU A 152 0.63 10.79 -17.13
N ARG A 153 0.37 11.57 -16.08
CA ARG A 153 -0.60 12.68 -16.08
C ARG A 153 0.08 13.97 -15.66
N ASN A 154 -0.40 15.11 -16.17
CA ASN A 154 0.12 16.39 -15.70
C ASN A 154 -0.28 16.61 -14.23
N LEU A 155 0.70 16.98 -13.42
CA LEU A 155 0.49 17.21 -12.01
C LEU A 155 -0.21 18.56 -11.79
N PRO A 156 -1.41 18.58 -11.17
CA PRO A 156 -2.17 19.82 -11.01
C PRO A 156 -1.38 20.93 -10.31
N GLY A 157 -1.41 22.13 -10.89
CA GLY A 157 -0.70 23.30 -10.38
C GLY A 157 0.79 23.35 -10.70
N HIS A 158 1.34 22.35 -11.38
CA HIS A 158 2.77 22.28 -11.73
C HIS A 158 2.96 22.11 -13.25
N PRO A 159 3.10 23.21 -14.01
CA PRO A 159 3.34 23.15 -15.45
C PRO A 159 4.59 22.32 -15.77
N ALA A 160 4.50 21.49 -16.82
CA ALA A 160 5.57 20.60 -17.29
C ALA A 160 6.07 19.58 -16.24
N VAL A 161 5.30 19.35 -15.17
CA VAL A 161 5.54 18.26 -14.22
C VAL A 161 4.44 17.22 -14.39
N TYR A 162 4.83 15.96 -14.35
CA TYR A 162 3.94 14.82 -14.54
C TYR A 162 4.19 13.80 -13.46
N ASP A 163 3.15 13.06 -13.08
CA ASP A 163 3.24 11.91 -12.20
C ASP A 163 2.71 10.66 -12.88
N ASN A 164 3.13 9.50 -12.40
CA ASN A 164 2.57 8.23 -12.79
C ASN A 164 1.86 7.55 -11.62
N GLU A 165 1.12 6.48 -11.92
CA GLU A 165 0.38 5.75 -10.91
C GLU A 165 1.29 5.14 -9.83
N ARG A 166 2.59 4.95 -10.08
CA ARG A 166 3.57 4.47 -9.08
C ARG A 166 4.01 5.57 -8.10
N GLY A 167 3.55 6.81 -8.26
CA GLY A 167 3.96 7.96 -7.44
C GLY A 167 5.33 8.54 -7.81
N GLU A 168 5.88 8.12 -8.94
CA GLU A 168 7.06 8.75 -9.52
C GLU A 168 6.65 10.07 -10.15
N VAL A 169 7.48 11.09 -9.97
CA VAL A 169 7.20 12.45 -10.46
C VAL A 169 8.34 12.87 -11.37
N PHE A 170 8.01 13.44 -12.51
CA PHE A 170 8.94 13.80 -13.57
C PHE A 170 8.76 15.27 -13.93
N CYS A 171 9.87 15.97 -14.13
CA CYS A 171 9.85 17.28 -14.77
C CYS A 171 10.33 17.16 -16.22
N TYR A 172 9.68 17.91 -17.12
CA TYR A 172 10.06 18.04 -18.52
C TYR A 172 10.68 19.42 -18.73
N ALA A 173 11.87 19.45 -19.32
CA ALA A 173 12.53 20.71 -19.63
C ALA A 173 11.85 21.39 -20.82
N ALA A 174 11.50 22.68 -20.67
CA ALA A 174 10.70 23.42 -21.65
C ALA A 174 11.36 23.54 -23.03
N LYS A 175 12.70 23.52 -23.11
CA LYS A 175 13.44 23.72 -24.37
C LYS A 175 13.64 22.44 -25.17
N ASP A 176 13.99 21.33 -24.52
CA ASP A 176 14.40 20.08 -25.17
C ASP A 176 13.46 18.90 -24.88
N GLY A 177 12.40 19.11 -24.08
CA GLY A 177 11.47 18.06 -23.69
C GLY A 177 12.08 16.97 -22.81
N LYS A 178 13.31 17.16 -22.31
CA LYS A 178 14.03 16.08 -21.60
C LYS A 178 13.37 15.76 -20.27
N LYS A 179 12.77 14.57 -20.20
CA LYS A 179 12.18 13.96 -19.00
C LYS A 179 13.26 13.68 -17.95
N ARG A 180 13.00 14.07 -16.70
CA ARG A 180 13.87 13.76 -15.55
C ARG A 180 13.03 13.47 -14.32
N GLN A 181 13.33 12.37 -13.61
CA GLN A 181 12.63 12.02 -12.38
C GLN A 181 13.07 12.93 -11.23
N MET A 182 12.11 13.56 -10.56
CA MET A 182 12.33 14.35 -9.36
C MET A 182 12.60 13.42 -8.17
N SER A 183 13.48 13.85 -7.26
CA SER A 183 13.85 13.05 -6.09
C SER A 183 12.84 13.23 -4.96
N CYS A 184 12.60 12.19 -4.15
CA CYS A 184 11.89 12.33 -2.88
C CYS A 184 12.66 13.27 -1.93
N ASP A 185 12.00 14.28 -1.36
CA ASP A 185 12.57 15.24 -0.39
C ASP A 185 11.79 15.23 0.94
N GLY A 186 11.04 14.16 1.19
CA GLY A 186 10.31 13.92 2.43
C GLY A 186 8.88 14.46 2.48
N TYR A 187 8.21 14.16 3.60
CA TYR A 187 6.84 14.60 3.91
C TYR A 187 6.85 15.83 4.82
N GLU A 188 6.18 16.90 4.41
CA GLU A 188 5.98 18.12 5.19
C GLU A 188 4.60 18.08 5.88
N ARG A 189 4.60 17.70 7.16
CA ARG A 189 3.38 17.52 7.97
C ARG A 189 2.54 18.80 8.10
N SER A 190 3.18 19.96 8.26
CA SER A 190 2.48 21.25 8.46
C SER A 190 1.63 21.66 7.25
N ARG A 191 1.98 21.22 6.05
CA ARG A 191 1.26 21.51 4.80
C ARG A 191 0.57 20.28 4.21
N ASN A 192 0.62 19.15 4.91
CA ASN A 192 0.16 17.85 4.44
C ASN A 192 0.59 17.57 2.97
N SER A 193 1.89 17.70 2.70
CA SER A 193 2.42 17.64 1.34
C SER A 193 3.69 16.81 1.23
N LEU A 194 3.88 16.11 0.11
CA LEU A 194 5.14 15.53 -0.29
C LEU A 194 6.01 16.58 -0.97
N ARG A 195 7.29 16.62 -0.61
CA ARG A 195 8.28 17.47 -1.25
C ARG A 195 9.02 16.63 -2.29
N LYS A 196 9.10 17.14 -3.52
CA LYS A 196 9.91 16.55 -4.59
C LYS A 196 11.02 17.53 -4.97
N LYS A 197 12.28 17.11 -4.90
CA LYS A 197 13.45 17.96 -5.18
C LYS A 197 13.74 17.98 -6.68
N CYS A 198 14.07 19.16 -7.19
CA CYS A 198 14.50 19.33 -8.56
C CYS A 198 15.74 18.47 -8.85
N PRO A 199 15.80 17.72 -9.98
CA PRO A 199 16.95 16.88 -10.33
C PRO A 199 18.29 17.63 -10.34
N VAL A 200 18.30 18.91 -10.74
CA VAL A 200 19.50 19.77 -10.69
C VAL A 200 20.05 19.89 -9.26
N LYS A 201 19.15 20.06 -8.27
CA LYS A 201 19.51 20.21 -6.86
C LYS A 201 19.70 18.88 -6.13
N ALA A 202 19.06 17.81 -6.60
CA ALA A 202 19.18 16.49 -6.01
C ALA A 202 20.43 15.75 -6.50
N TYR A 203 20.70 15.82 -7.81
CA TYR A 203 21.72 15.00 -8.48
C TYR A 203 22.87 15.81 -9.08
N GLY A 204 22.85 17.14 -8.97
CA GLY A 204 23.93 18.00 -9.49
C GLY A 204 24.00 18.08 -11.01
N ILE A 205 22.91 17.73 -11.72
CA ILE A 205 22.90 17.75 -13.19
C ILE A 205 22.86 19.17 -13.75
N ALA A 206 23.52 19.39 -14.89
CA ALA A 206 23.45 20.65 -15.60
C ALA A 206 22.09 20.80 -16.32
N HIS A 207 21.46 21.97 -16.17
CA HIS A 207 20.25 22.34 -16.89
C HIS A 207 20.34 23.81 -17.32
N PRO A 208 20.54 24.09 -18.62
CA PRO A 208 20.81 25.46 -19.12
C PRO A 208 19.73 26.48 -18.75
N SER A 209 18.48 26.05 -18.64
CA SER A 209 17.33 26.93 -18.30
C SER A 209 16.94 26.86 -16.82
N TYR A 210 17.83 26.39 -15.94
CA TYR A 210 17.50 26.25 -14.50
C TYR A 210 17.11 27.59 -13.86
N GLY A 211 17.82 28.68 -14.16
CA GLY A 211 17.55 30.01 -13.59
C GLY A 211 16.20 30.63 -13.99
N LEU A 212 15.53 30.08 -15.01
CA LEU A 212 14.20 30.50 -15.46
C LEU A 212 13.12 29.46 -15.12
N CYS A 213 13.48 28.34 -14.49
CA CYS A 213 12.54 27.27 -14.16
C CYS A 213 11.61 27.72 -13.01
N PRO A 214 10.29 27.55 -13.12
CA PRO A 214 9.37 27.90 -12.02
C PRO A 214 9.53 26.95 -10.81
N HIS A 215 10.10 25.76 -11.02
CA HIS A 215 10.25 24.70 -10.02
C HIS A 215 11.70 24.61 -9.48
N GLN A 216 12.39 25.74 -9.39
CA GLN A 216 13.73 25.82 -8.82
C GLN A 216 13.72 25.30 -7.38
N GLY A 217 14.67 24.42 -7.05
CA GLY A 217 14.70 23.75 -5.74
C GLY A 217 13.79 22.53 -5.67
N GLY A 218 12.58 22.59 -6.19
CA GLY A 218 11.61 21.50 -6.18
C GLY A 218 10.17 21.98 -6.06
N ILE A 219 9.26 21.04 -5.80
CA ILE A 219 7.82 21.29 -5.67
C ILE A 219 7.25 20.68 -4.40
N ARG A 220 6.01 21.05 -4.11
CA ARG A 220 5.16 20.45 -3.08
C ARG A 220 3.90 19.90 -3.71
N ILE A 221 3.55 18.68 -3.33
CA ILE A 221 2.37 17.95 -3.81
C ILE A 221 1.48 17.69 -2.60
N LEU A 222 0.28 18.24 -2.59
CA LEU A 222 -0.67 17.97 -1.50
C LEU A 222 -1.07 16.50 -1.54
N LEU A 223 -1.19 15.84 -0.38
CA LEU A 223 -1.66 14.45 -0.35
C LEU A 223 -3.08 14.33 -0.94
N ALA A 224 -3.87 15.39 -0.86
CA ALA A 224 -5.21 15.47 -1.43
C ALA A 224 -5.24 15.47 -2.97
N THR A 225 -4.09 15.68 -3.65
CA THR A 225 -4.02 15.65 -5.12
C THR A 225 -4.42 14.28 -5.68
N ASP A 226 -3.91 13.21 -5.06
CA ASP A 226 -4.40 11.84 -5.24
C ASP A 226 -3.98 11.07 -3.97
N PRO A 227 -4.91 10.79 -3.05
CA PRO A 227 -4.59 10.19 -1.76
C PRO A 227 -4.13 8.73 -1.88
N ARG A 228 -4.39 8.04 -3.00
CA ARG A 228 -3.86 6.68 -3.22
C ARG A 228 -2.40 6.74 -3.66
N ILE A 229 -2.03 7.71 -4.47
CA ILE A 229 -0.67 7.86 -5.01
C ILE A 229 0.23 8.61 -4.02
N PHE A 230 -0.21 9.78 -3.56
CA PHE A 230 0.55 10.67 -2.69
C PHE A 230 0.12 10.48 -1.23
N THR A 231 0.90 9.70 -0.49
CA THR A 231 0.71 9.47 0.95
C THR A 231 1.84 10.08 1.78
N ALA A 232 1.77 9.98 3.11
CA ALA A 232 2.82 10.46 4.02
C ALA A 232 4.17 9.72 3.88
N VAL A 233 4.21 8.60 3.15
CA VAL A 233 5.45 7.93 2.73
C VAL A 233 5.48 7.92 1.22
N ASP A 234 6.40 8.70 0.65
CA ASP A 234 6.58 8.78 -0.80
C ASP A 234 6.89 7.39 -1.38
N ARG A 235 6.07 6.95 -2.35
CA ARG A 235 6.20 5.64 -3.00
C ARG A 235 7.55 5.44 -3.68
N SER A 236 8.17 6.52 -4.16
CA SER A 236 9.49 6.45 -4.81
C SER A 236 10.67 6.54 -3.82
N SER A 237 10.43 6.37 -2.53
CA SER A 237 11.46 6.50 -1.50
C SER A 237 11.98 5.14 -1.02
N TYR A 238 13.26 5.10 -0.64
CA TYR A 238 13.84 3.92 0.01
C TYR A 238 13.10 3.49 1.30
N LYS A 239 12.40 4.44 1.96
CA LYS A 239 11.57 4.11 3.12
C LYS A 239 10.39 3.23 2.70
N PHE A 240 9.75 3.54 1.58
CA PHE A 240 8.65 2.75 1.04
C PHE A 240 9.13 1.34 0.71
N ASP A 241 10.20 1.21 -0.09
CA ASP A 241 10.78 -0.08 -0.47
C ASP A 241 11.13 -0.95 0.74
N ARG A 242 11.83 -0.38 1.72
CA ARG A 242 12.23 -1.12 2.93
C ARG A 242 11.04 -1.65 3.72
N ASN A 243 9.96 -0.88 3.81
CA ASN A 243 8.77 -1.27 4.54
C ASN A 243 7.91 -2.25 3.73
N MET A 244 7.93 -2.19 2.39
CA MET A 244 7.25 -3.14 1.51
C MET A 244 7.86 -4.55 1.48
N ILE A 245 9.17 -4.68 1.67
CA ILE A 245 9.88 -5.99 1.64
C ILE A 245 9.30 -7.01 2.64
N PHE A 246 8.71 -6.57 3.75
CA PHE A 246 8.05 -7.46 4.71
C PHE A 246 6.74 -8.07 4.15
N GLY A 247 6.04 -7.38 3.24
CA GLY A 247 4.80 -7.88 2.63
C GLY A 247 4.99 -8.80 1.41
N HIS A 248 6.18 -8.84 0.79
CA HIS A 248 6.44 -9.73 -0.35
C HIS A 248 7.03 -11.10 0.03
N ARG A 249 7.55 -11.26 1.24
CA ARG A 249 8.05 -12.56 1.72
C ARG A 249 6.94 -13.59 1.98
N SER A 250 5.67 -13.20 2.03
CA SER A 250 4.53 -14.10 2.22
C SER A 250 3.97 -14.73 0.93
N ASN A 251 4.51 -14.37 -0.24
CA ASN A 251 4.08 -14.87 -1.55
C ASN A 251 5.08 -15.82 -2.25
N ALA A 252 6.11 -16.29 -1.53
CA ALA A 252 6.96 -17.40 -1.97
C ALA A 252 6.42 -18.74 -1.43
#